data_AF-A0A429FYK9-F1
#
_entry.id   AF-A0A429FYK9-F1
#
_cell.length_a   1.000
_cell.length_b   1.000
_cell.length_c   1.000
_cell.angle_alpha   90.00
_cell.angle_beta   90.00
_cell.angle_gamma   90.00
#
_symmetry.space_group_name_H-M   'P 1'
#
loop_
_entity.id
_entity.type
_entity.pdbx_description
1 polymer ?
#
loop_
_entity_poly.entity_id
_entity_poly.type
_entity_poly.pdbx_seq_one_letter_code
_entity_poly.pdbx_strand_id
1 'polypeptide(L)'
;MQKITRGVAALAACAAAAAALSACGGSGEGGGSSDSLTVATMTLPQSLDPKDAAGSAMPFFQAAYDTLVKREPDGTYSPMLATKWEYNGDRTELTLTLRGDVKFDDGTPFDGAAVKANMERFAAGGGGMAKTLADVEEIEVTDATHVVLHLKQPNPAMLFYLSDAAGLMANPAKFDDAGDPLKTKPDGTGPYDLDSGRTAIGTKWVYTADTGYWGTELPYKQLTFQYFDNETAIVNGLKTGQVNAAVLQTANAQARIEKDPGVETRKQEFDFQGILLFDRGGKITPALAEPKVRQALNHAIDRPTMLAKIQQGRGEATSQVFGTESVAYQEELDSYYSYDPAKAKRLLKEAGYADGFDLKLPRISAIVPDALAASLQTYFKAIGVELTWDDMDQSAVRRIFTDREYSGMVMNMGQSANDWVAIGELVLPGTFNFFGTTDATVRELLPRIGAVQPEQAEAQLHELNRHLVEEAWFVPFYRLSYLHVSDGGVTIEPQSGMALPSIYNYAPAG
;
A
#
# COMPACT_ATOMS: atom_id res chain seq x y z
N MET A 1 -27.27 -20.95 -72.54
CA MET A 1 -27.30 -22.38 -72.17
C MET A 1 -26.21 -23.11 -72.93
N GLN A 2 -25.09 -23.43 -72.28
CA GLN A 2 -24.30 -24.60 -72.69
C GLN A 2 -23.67 -25.22 -71.44
N LYS A 3 -23.93 -26.52 -71.31
CA LYS A 3 -23.84 -27.37 -70.12
C LYS A 3 -22.48 -28.08 -70.09
N ILE A 4 -21.78 -28.05 -68.96
CA ILE A 4 -21.64 -29.08 -67.89
C ILE A 4 -20.73 -30.25 -68.31
N THR A 5 -19.50 -30.36 -67.78
CA THR A 5 -19.04 -31.14 -66.57
C THR A 5 -19.19 -32.66 -66.73
N ARG A 6 -18.38 -33.59 -66.20
CA ARG A 6 -17.42 -33.74 -65.09
C ARG A 6 -16.74 -35.11 -65.40
N GLY A 7 -15.44 -35.34 -65.25
CA GLY A 7 -14.78 -35.51 -63.96
C GLY A 7 -13.75 -36.64 -64.04
N VAL A 8 -12.46 -36.31 -63.92
CA VAL A 8 -11.36 -37.16 -63.42
C VAL A 8 -10.25 -36.18 -62.99
N ALA A 9 -10.34 -35.61 -61.78
CA ALA A 9 -9.27 -34.73 -61.25
C ALA A 9 -9.35 -34.58 -59.72
N ALA A 10 -9.60 -35.67 -58.97
CA ALA A 10 -9.83 -35.58 -57.53
C ALA A 10 -9.01 -36.58 -56.68
N LEU A 11 -7.87 -37.10 -57.18
CA LEU A 11 -7.08 -38.07 -56.41
C LEU A 11 -5.57 -37.79 -56.30
N ALA A 12 -5.07 -36.67 -56.86
CA ALA A 12 -3.65 -36.29 -56.75
C ALA A 12 -3.38 -35.07 -55.84
N ALA A 13 -4.43 -34.43 -55.30
CA ALA A 13 -4.28 -33.21 -54.49
C ALA A 13 -4.27 -33.43 -52.97
N CYS A 14 -4.49 -34.66 -52.48
CA CYS A 14 -4.58 -34.94 -51.04
C CYS A 14 -3.24 -35.35 -50.37
N ALA A 15 -2.17 -35.58 -51.14
CA ALA A 15 -0.88 -36.02 -50.57
C ALA A 15 0.15 -34.90 -50.37
N ALA A 16 -0.05 -33.71 -50.97
CA ALA A 16 0.88 -32.58 -50.83
C ALA A 16 0.42 -31.54 -49.78
N ALA A 17 -0.81 -31.63 -49.28
CA ALA A 17 -1.34 -30.72 -48.25
C ALA A 17 -1.06 -31.19 -46.81
N ALA A 18 -0.59 -32.43 -46.61
CA ALA A 18 -0.31 -32.98 -45.28
C ALA A 18 1.10 -32.65 -44.74
N ALA A 19 1.99 -32.06 -45.55
CA ALA A 19 3.35 -31.68 -45.14
C ALA A 19 3.52 -30.18 -44.83
N ALA A 20 2.46 -29.36 -45.01
CA ALA A 20 2.50 -27.92 -44.77
C ALA A 20 1.76 -27.48 -43.48
N LEU A 21 1.25 -28.42 -42.68
CA LEU A 21 0.51 -28.16 -41.43
C LEU A 21 1.31 -28.45 -40.15
N SER A 22 2.60 -28.84 -40.26
CA SER A 22 3.45 -29.18 -39.10
C SER A 22 4.47 -28.10 -38.74
N ALA A 23 4.38 -26.89 -39.30
CA ALA A 23 5.40 -25.84 -39.13
C ALA A 23 4.88 -24.52 -38.51
N CYS A 24 3.66 -24.49 -37.97
CA CYS A 24 3.15 -23.35 -37.19
C CYS A 24 2.56 -23.78 -35.84
N GLY A 25 3.05 -24.88 -35.28
CA GLY A 25 3.04 -25.08 -33.84
C GLY A 25 4.19 -24.27 -33.26
N GLY A 26 3.99 -22.95 -33.11
CA GLY A 26 4.83 -22.17 -32.20
C GLY A 26 4.68 -22.83 -30.84
N SER A 27 5.71 -23.57 -30.43
CA SER A 27 5.92 -23.94 -29.05
C SER A 27 5.84 -22.65 -28.26
N GLY A 28 4.72 -22.43 -27.56
CA GLY A 28 4.74 -21.58 -26.40
C GLY A 28 5.78 -22.19 -25.48
N GLU A 29 6.96 -21.60 -25.47
CA GLU A 29 7.89 -21.71 -24.35
C GLU A 29 7.20 -21.06 -23.14
N GLY A 30 6.18 -21.75 -22.62
CA GLY A 30 5.59 -21.53 -21.31
C GLY A 30 6.46 -22.17 -20.24
N GLY A 31 7.76 -21.90 -20.32
CA GLY A 31 8.71 -22.09 -19.24
C GLY A 31 9.38 -20.74 -19.10
N GLY A 32 8.93 -19.93 -18.13
CA GLY A 32 9.69 -18.76 -17.72
C GLY A 32 11.13 -19.22 -17.51
N SER A 33 12.09 -18.55 -18.15
CA SER A 33 13.49 -18.83 -17.85
C SER A 33 13.67 -18.66 -16.35
N SER A 34 14.45 -19.52 -15.71
CA SER A 34 14.83 -19.40 -14.28
C SER A 34 15.36 -18.00 -13.91
N ASP A 35 15.75 -17.22 -14.91
CA ASP A 35 16.42 -15.93 -14.81
C ASP A 35 15.44 -14.75 -14.97
N SER A 36 14.13 -14.96 -15.08
CA SER A 36 13.13 -13.89 -15.27
C SER A 36 11.99 -13.96 -14.25
N LEU A 37 11.63 -12.81 -13.68
CA LEU A 37 10.49 -12.64 -12.78
C LEU A 37 9.44 -11.71 -13.41
N THR A 38 8.21 -12.19 -13.56
CA THR A 38 7.05 -11.38 -13.96
C THR A 38 6.05 -11.30 -12.82
N VAL A 39 5.87 -10.11 -12.26
CA VAL A 39 4.94 -9.82 -11.17
C VAL A 39 3.69 -9.15 -11.73
N ALA A 40 2.51 -9.72 -11.45
CA ALA A 40 1.25 -9.10 -11.79
C ALA A 40 0.92 -7.94 -10.84
N THR A 41 0.39 -6.85 -11.36
CA THR A 41 -0.03 -5.70 -10.58
C THR A 41 -1.32 -5.10 -11.13
N MET A 42 -2.09 -4.47 -10.25
CA MET A 42 -3.23 -3.61 -10.62
C MET A 42 -2.93 -2.13 -10.33
N THR A 43 -1.73 -1.82 -9.83
CA THR A 43 -1.28 -0.46 -9.53
C THR A 43 -0.27 -0.03 -10.59
N LEU A 44 -0.40 1.22 -11.04
CA LEU A 44 0.51 1.85 -11.98
C LEU A 44 1.17 3.07 -11.34
N PRO A 45 2.49 3.25 -11.50
CA PRO A 45 3.12 4.52 -11.18
C PRO A 45 2.62 5.59 -12.16
N GLN A 46 2.31 6.78 -11.66
CA GLN A 46 2.01 7.94 -12.51
C GLN A 46 3.28 8.57 -13.10
N SER A 47 4.42 8.28 -12.47
CA SER A 47 5.75 8.82 -12.70
C SER A 47 6.77 7.82 -12.14
N LEU A 48 7.96 7.73 -12.73
CA LEU A 48 9.10 6.99 -12.18
C LEU A 48 10.07 7.87 -11.39
N ASP A 49 9.67 9.11 -11.10
CA ASP A 49 10.44 10.04 -10.27
C ASP A 49 10.18 9.77 -8.78
N PRO A 50 11.20 9.49 -7.94
CA PRO A 50 11.02 9.18 -6.53
C PRO A 50 10.23 10.20 -5.70
N LYS A 51 10.19 11.48 -6.09
CA LYS A 51 9.36 12.48 -5.40
C LYS A 51 7.86 12.17 -5.47
N ASP A 52 7.44 11.40 -6.48
CA ASP A 52 6.05 10.99 -6.73
C ASP A 52 5.77 9.55 -6.23
N ALA A 53 6.76 8.90 -5.60
CA ALA A 53 6.64 7.52 -5.13
C ALA A 53 5.66 7.41 -3.96
N ALA A 54 4.76 6.43 -4.02
CA ALA A 54 3.78 6.19 -2.97
C ALA A 54 3.21 4.77 -3.02
N GLY A 55 2.94 4.22 -1.83
CA GLY A 55 2.10 3.03 -1.64
C GLY A 55 2.48 1.83 -2.51
N SER A 56 1.49 1.18 -3.12
CA SER A 56 1.67 -0.04 -3.92
C SER A 56 2.43 0.16 -5.25
N ALA A 57 2.85 1.39 -5.59
CA ALA A 57 3.74 1.62 -6.72
C ALA A 57 5.23 1.50 -6.36
N MET A 58 5.58 1.38 -5.07
CA MET A 58 6.98 1.31 -4.60
C MET A 58 7.86 0.26 -5.32
N PRO A 59 7.39 -0.95 -5.67
CA PRO A 59 8.23 -1.93 -6.37
C PRO A 59 8.83 -1.45 -7.70
N PHE A 60 8.15 -0.54 -8.40
CA PHE A 60 8.66 0.06 -9.65
C PHE A 60 9.87 0.97 -9.41
N PHE A 61 9.93 1.60 -8.24
CA PHE A 61 11.03 2.47 -7.83
C PHE A 61 12.18 1.66 -7.24
N GLN A 62 11.89 0.65 -6.42
CA GLN A 62 12.91 -0.23 -5.84
C GLN A 62 13.77 -0.93 -6.90
N ALA A 63 13.25 -1.11 -8.12
CA ALA A 63 14.03 -1.67 -9.23
C ALA A 63 15.17 -0.74 -9.67
N ALA A 64 14.92 0.57 -9.72
CA ALA A 64 15.86 1.56 -10.27
C ALA A 64 16.56 2.42 -9.20
N TYR A 65 16.06 2.45 -7.98
CA TYR A 65 16.57 3.28 -6.89
C TYR A 65 16.69 2.46 -5.62
N ASP A 66 17.77 2.68 -4.87
CA ASP A 66 17.87 2.18 -3.49
C ASP A 66 17.37 3.23 -2.50
N THR A 67 16.99 2.75 -1.31
CA THR A 67 16.67 3.60 -0.17
C THR A 67 17.90 3.81 0.73
N LEU A 68 17.84 4.82 1.62
CA LEU A 68 18.88 5.03 2.63
C LEU A 68 18.99 3.86 3.61
N VAL A 69 17.86 3.34 4.04
CA VAL A 69 17.75 2.21 4.97
C VAL A 69 16.98 1.09 4.28
N LYS A 70 17.37 -0.18 4.48
CA LYS A 70 16.57 -1.31 4.00
C LYS A 70 15.62 -1.74 5.11
N ARG A 71 14.36 -1.99 4.77
CA ARG A 71 13.41 -2.68 5.64
C ARG A 71 13.42 -4.15 5.31
N GLU A 72 13.61 -4.99 6.31
CA GLU A 72 13.60 -6.45 6.16
C GLU A 72 12.17 -7.00 6.19
N PRO A 73 11.94 -8.27 5.79
CA PRO A 73 10.60 -8.86 5.78
C PRO A 73 9.89 -8.80 7.14
N ASP A 74 10.63 -8.91 8.24
CA ASP A 74 10.12 -8.83 9.61
C ASP A 74 9.88 -7.40 10.11
N GLY A 75 10.12 -6.38 9.26
CA GLY A 75 9.94 -4.97 9.60
C GLY A 75 11.15 -4.33 10.30
N THR A 76 12.20 -5.10 10.60
CA THR A 76 13.45 -4.54 11.14
C THR A 76 14.22 -3.76 10.07
N TYR A 77 15.16 -2.92 10.51
CA TYR A 77 15.94 -2.06 9.63
C TYR A 77 17.38 -2.55 9.51
N SER A 78 17.88 -2.64 8.28
CA SER A 78 19.24 -3.05 7.96
C SER A 78 19.94 -2.03 7.03
N PRO A 79 21.29 -2.07 6.96
CA PRO A 79 22.05 -1.21 6.05
C PRO A 79 21.64 -1.30 4.58
N MET A 80 21.64 -0.14 3.91
CA MET A 80 21.55 -0.02 2.45
C MET A 80 22.54 1.05 1.97
N LEU A 81 22.07 2.19 1.45
CA LEU A 81 22.94 3.33 1.12
C LEU A 81 23.54 3.99 2.38
N ALA A 82 22.83 3.93 3.51
CA ALA A 82 23.38 4.19 4.84
C ALA A 82 23.84 2.87 5.48
N THR A 83 25.12 2.82 5.87
CA THR A 83 25.76 1.66 6.51
C THR A 83 25.58 1.62 8.02
N LYS A 84 25.35 2.80 8.63
CA LYS A 84 25.12 2.98 10.06
C LYS A 84 24.23 4.21 10.26
N TRP A 85 23.43 4.19 11.31
CA TRP A 85 22.74 5.38 11.81
C TRP A 85 22.78 5.43 13.34
N GLU A 86 22.71 6.64 13.90
CA GLU A 86 22.77 6.87 15.34
C GLU A 86 21.94 8.11 15.72
N TYR A 87 21.07 7.96 16.72
CA TYR A 87 20.35 9.09 17.32
C TYR A 87 21.17 9.71 18.45
N ASN A 88 21.09 11.02 18.62
CA ASN A 88 21.53 11.67 19.86
C ASN A 88 20.62 11.28 21.05
N GLY A 89 21.00 11.68 22.27
CA GLY A 89 20.28 11.31 23.50
C GLY A 89 18.81 11.78 23.53
N ASP A 90 18.54 12.95 22.95
CA ASP A 90 17.21 13.55 22.87
C ASP A 90 16.41 13.09 21.64
N ARG A 91 17.02 12.29 20.75
CA ARG A 91 16.44 11.79 19.49
C ARG A 91 15.98 12.87 18.52
N THR A 92 16.59 14.04 18.60
CA THR A 92 16.37 15.17 17.67
C THR A 92 17.43 15.28 16.60
N GLU A 93 18.49 14.47 16.67
CA GLU A 93 19.51 14.38 15.62
C GLU A 93 19.64 12.90 15.22
N LEU A 94 19.56 12.63 13.92
CA LEU A 94 19.83 11.31 13.33
C LEU A 94 21.03 11.41 12.38
N THR A 95 22.17 10.87 12.80
CA THR A 95 23.39 10.84 11.99
C THR A 95 23.42 9.57 11.15
N LEU A 96 23.62 9.70 9.84
CA LEU A 96 23.76 8.62 8.86
C LEU A 96 25.21 8.55 8.37
N THR A 97 25.79 7.36 8.39
CA THR A 97 27.06 7.06 7.69
C THR A 97 26.75 6.38 6.37
N LEU A 98 27.08 7.02 5.26
CA LEU A 98 26.78 6.58 3.90
C LEU A 98 27.88 5.66 3.35
N ARG A 99 27.52 4.88 2.33
CA ARG A 99 28.47 4.16 1.49
C ARG A 99 29.35 5.13 0.70
N GLY A 100 30.59 4.72 0.42
CA GLY A 100 31.54 5.48 -0.40
C GLY A 100 31.85 4.87 -1.77
N ASP A 101 31.22 3.75 -2.10
CA ASP A 101 31.48 2.94 -3.30
C ASP A 101 30.31 2.92 -4.30
N VAL A 102 29.26 3.71 -4.04
CA VAL A 102 28.04 3.74 -4.85
C VAL A 102 28.12 4.84 -5.91
N LYS A 103 27.56 4.55 -7.08
CA LYS A 103 27.40 5.48 -8.20
C LYS A 103 25.98 5.44 -8.71
N PHE A 104 25.56 6.55 -9.31
CA PHE A 104 24.35 6.61 -10.11
C PHE A 104 24.58 5.99 -11.50
N ASP A 105 23.51 5.77 -12.26
CA ASP A 105 23.53 5.19 -13.60
C ASP A 105 24.44 5.95 -14.59
N ASP A 106 24.59 7.28 -14.44
CA ASP A 106 25.52 8.07 -15.26
C ASP A 106 26.99 8.03 -14.79
N GLY A 107 27.28 7.28 -13.73
CA GLY A 107 28.59 7.08 -13.14
C GLY A 107 29.02 8.15 -12.12
N THR A 108 28.20 9.18 -11.88
CA THR A 108 28.44 10.15 -10.79
C THR A 108 28.38 9.46 -9.42
N PRO A 109 29.21 9.87 -8.45
CA PRO A 109 29.21 9.26 -7.13
C PRO A 109 27.94 9.61 -6.34
N PHE A 110 27.44 8.66 -5.56
CA PHE A 110 26.46 8.92 -4.50
C PHE A 110 27.18 9.45 -3.25
N ASP A 111 26.69 10.56 -2.69
CA ASP A 111 27.25 11.21 -1.51
C ASP A 111 26.19 11.95 -0.68
N GLY A 112 26.62 12.58 0.41
CA GLY A 112 25.74 13.36 1.29
C GLY A 112 25.05 14.55 0.61
N ALA A 113 25.64 15.14 -0.42
CA ALA A 113 24.99 16.21 -1.18
C ALA A 113 23.81 15.66 -1.98
N ALA A 114 23.94 14.44 -2.54
CA ALA A 114 22.83 13.76 -3.19
C ALA A 114 21.69 13.42 -2.22
N VAL A 115 22.02 12.97 -1.00
CA VAL A 115 21.00 12.73 0.05
C VAL A 115 20.21 13.99 0.34
N LYS A 116 20.91 15.10 0.63
CA LYS A 116 20.29 16.39 0.90
C LYS A 116 19.37 16.85 -0.23
N ALA A 117 19.87 16.82 -1.47
CA ALA A 117 19.11 17.26 -2.63
C ALA A 117 17.83 16.43 -2.85
N ASN A 118 17.89 15.11 -2.69
CA ASN A 118 16.71 14.23 -2.83
C ASN A 118 15.65 14.52 -1.77
N MET A 119 16.06 14.56 -0.50
CA MET A 119 15.14 14.76 0.61
C MET A 119 14.49 16.15 0.60
N GLU A 120 15.25 17.21 0.27
CA GLU A 120 14.71 18.56 0.11
C GLU A 120 13.71 18.62 -1.07
N ARG A 121 14.04 17.97 -2.19
CA ARG A 121 13.14 17.88 -3.36
C ARG A 121 11.87 17.10 -3.04
N PHE A 122 11.98 16.00 -2.29
CA PHE A 122 10.85 15.21 -1.83
C PHE A 122 9.92 16.03 -0.91
N ALA A 123 10.49 16.73 0.09
CA ALA A 123 9.74 17.61 0.98
C ALA A 123 9.06 18.78 0.25
N ALA A 124 9.65 19.26 -0.86
CA ALA A 124 9.09 20.30 -1.70
C ALA A 124 8.01 19.81 -2.70
N GLY A 125 7.93 18.50 -2.98
CA GLY A 125 7.03 17.89 -3.97
C GLY A 125 5.54 18.03 -3.68
N GLY A 126 5.17 18.41 -2.45
CA GLY A 126 3.79 18.59 -2.01
C GLY A 126 3.05 17.27 -1.78
N GLY A 127 1.74 17.33 -1.54
CA GLY A 127 0.92 16.15 -1.28
C GLY A 127 1.08 15.54 0.12
N GLY A 128 0.53 14.34 0.31
CA GLY A 128 0.56 13.64 1.61
C GLY A 128 1.94 13.10 1.96
N MET A 129 2.65 12.52 0.98
CA MET A 129 3.95 11.87 1.19
C MET A 129 5.05 12.86 1.60
N ALA A 130 5.08 14.07 1.04
CA ALA A 130 6.05 15.10 1.45
C ALA A 130 6.01 15.43 2.95
N LYS A 131 4.88 15.16 3.63
CA LYS A 131 4.73 15.39 5.07
C LYS A 131 5.50 14.38 5.94
N THR A 132 5.97 13.27 5.41
CA THR A 132 6.81 12.32 6.17
C THR A 132 8.13 12.94 6.63
N LEU A 133 8.59 13.99 5.92
CA LEU A 133 9.76 14.78 6.29
C LEU A 133 9.41 16.09 7.03
N ALA A 134 8.16 16.29 7.46
CA ALA A 134 7.73 17.57 8.07
C ALA A 134 8.48 17.92 9.38
N ASP A 135 8.96 16.90 10.10
CA ASP A 135 9.74 17.08 11.33
C ASP A 135 11.23 17.34 11.05
N VAL A 136 11.73 17.11 9.83
CA VAL A 136 13.11 17.46 9.46
C VAL A 136 13.20 18.99 9.35
N GLU A 137 14.02 19.58 10.20
CA GLU A 137 14.31 21.02 10.22
C GLU A 137 15.47 21.35 9.29
N GLU A 138 16.55 20.59 9.38
CA GLU A 138 17.77 20.79 8.62
C GLU A 138 18.41 19.44 8.23
N ILE A 139 19.00 19.41 7.03
CA ILE A 139 19.84 18.33 6.57
C ILE A 139 21.26 18.88 6.45
N GLU A 140 22.12 18.51 7.40
CA GLU A 140 23.51 18.92 7.45
C GLU A 140 24.39 17.85 6.80
N VAL A 141 25.19 18.24 5.82
CA VAL A 141 26.19 17.37 5.21
C VAL A 141 27.54 17.71 5.83
N THR A 142 28.01 16.91 6.77
CA THR A 142 29.28 17.17 7.47
C THR A 142 30.47 16.77 6.62
N ASP A 143 30.31 15.73 5.79
CA ASP A 143 31.22 15.35 4.70
C ASP A 143 30.48 14.46 3.68
N ALA A 144 31.20 13.99 2.65
CA ALA A 144 30.63 13.19 1.56
C ALA A 144 29.92 11.90 2.04
N THR A 145 30.29 11.36 3.20
CA THR A 145 29.77 10.10 3.75
C THR A 145 29.03 10.28 5.07
N HIS A 146 28.80 11.50 5.53
CA HIS A 146 28.13 11.76 6.80
C HIS A 146 27.07 12.84 6.64
N VAL A 147 25.83 12.50 6.98
CA VAL A 147 24.67 13.39 6.94
C VAL A 147 23.99 13.36 8.29
N VAL A 148 23.66 14.53 8.83
CA VAL A 148 22.88 14.67 10.06
C VAL A 148 21.51 15.24 9.71
N LEU A 149 20.45 14.52 10.11
CA LEU A 149 19.08 15.02 10.05
C LEU A 149 18.74 15.64 11.39
N HIS A 150 18.55 16.96 11.40
CA HIS A 150 18.08 17.72 12.56
C HIS A 150 16.56 17.74 12.55
N LEU A 151 15.94 17.30 13.64
CA LEU A 151 14.49 17.16 13.78
C LEU A 151 13.94 18.20 14.77
N LYS A 152 12.79 18.79 14.43
CA LYS A 152 12.05 19.73 15.30
C LYS A 152 11.60 19.09 16.61
N GLN A 153 11.38 17.78 16.56
CA GLN A 153 10.96 16.93 17.67
C GLN A 153 11.33 15.48 17.35
N PRO A 154 11.42 14.61 18.35
CA PRO A 154 11.60 13.17 18.13
C PRO A 154 10.51 12.59 17.21
N ASN A 155 10.92 11.82 16.21
CA ASN A 155 10.02 11.13 15.29
C ASN A 155 10.38 9.63 15.20
N PRO A 156 9.63 8.75 15.89
CA PRO A 156 9.88 7.30 15.87
C PRO A 156 9.73 6.62 14.50
N ALA A 157 9.12 7.27 13.51
CA ALA A 157 8.95 6.73 12.16
C ALA A 157 10.07 7.13 11.18
N MET A 158 11.10 7.88 11.60
CA MET A 158 12.11 8.38 10.65
C MET A 158 12.81 7.25 9.89
N LEU A 159 13.22 6.16 10.55
CA LEU A 159 13.84 5.01 9.86
C LEU A 159 12.85 4.32 8.89
N PHE A 160 11.56 4.28 9.23
CA PHE A 160 10.53 3.79 8.32
C PHE A 160 10.51 4.64 7.05
N TYR A 161 10.47 5.97 7.17
CA TYR A 161 10.44 6.89 6.02
C TYR A 161 11.72 6.83 5.18
N LEU A 162 12.89 6.69 5.81
CA LEU A 162 14.17 6.50 5.12
C LEU A 162 14.30 5.11 4.46
N SER A 163 13.42 4.17 4.81
CA SER A 163 13.29 2.85 4.15
C SER A 163 12.21 2.78 3.09
N ASP A 164 11.54 3.90 2.83
CA ASP A 164 10.41 4.01 1.91
C ASP A 164 10.62 5.21 0.95
N ALA A 165 9.55 5.76 0.37
CA ALA A 165 9.61 6.81 -0.65
C ALA A 165 10.56 7.98 -0.34
N ALA A 166 10.62 8.45 0.91
CA ALA A 166 11.49 9.58 1.30
C ALA A 166 12.99 9.23 1.32
N GLY A 167 13.31 7.94 1.36
CA GLY A 167 14.68 7.43 1.33
C GLY A 167 15.21 7.10 -0.06
N LEU A 168 14.37 7.10 -1.10
CA LEU A 168 14.79 6.75 -2.47
C LEU A 168 15.74 7.79 -3.05
N MET A 169 16.88 7.35 -3.58
CA MET A 169 17.92 8.25 -4.09
C MET A 169 17.97 8.26 -5.62
N ALA A 170 17.47 9.34 -6.22
CA ALA A 170 17.68 9.67 -7.63
C ALA A 170 18.92 10.55 -7.82
N ASN A 171 19.49 10.53 -9.01
CA ASN A 171 20.62 11.36 -9.36
C ASN A 171 20.24 12.86 -9.42
N PRO A 172 20.83 13.72 -8.55
CA PRO A 172 20.51 15.14 -8.54
C PRO A 172 20.86 15.86 -9.84
N ALA A 173 21.77 15.33 -10.65
CA ALA A 173 22.12 15.90 -11.95
C ALA A 173 20.92 15.99 -12.91
N LYS A 174 19.84 15.24 -12.65
CA LYS A 174 18.61 15.23 -13.46
C LYS A 174 17.51 16.16 -12.97
N PHE A 175 17.67 16.80 -11.81
CA PHE A 175 16.57 17.54 -11.17
C PHE A 175 16.18 18.82 -11.92
N ASP A 176 17.17 19.47 -12.54
CA ASP A 176 16.99 20.72 -13.28
C ASP A 176 16.86 20.49 -14.80
N ASP A 177 16.91 19.23 -15.25
CA ASP A 177 16.81 18.90 -16.67
C ASP A 177 15.41 19.23 -17.22
N ALA A 178 15.40 19.89 -18.38
CA ALA A 178 14.16 20.27 -19.04
C ALA A 178 13.32 19.03 -19.39
N GLY A 179 12.04 19.05 -19.01
CA GLY A 179 11.09 17.97 -19.29
C GLY A 179 10.94 16.93 -18.18
N ASP A 180 11.65 17.07 -17.05
CA ASP A 180 11.54 16.19 -15.87
C ASP A 180 11.79 14.70 -16.25
N PRO A 181 13.00 14.37 -16.74
CA PRO A 181 13.28 13.10 -17.41
C PRO A 181 13.02 11.88 -16.51
N LEU A 182 13.22 12.03 -15.20
CA LEU A 182 13.00 10.98 -14.19
C LEU A 182 11.56 10.41 -14.22
N LYS A 183 10.59 11.18 -14.73
CA LYS A 183 9.21 10.69 -14.91
C LYS A 183 9.10 9.43 -15.77
N THR A 184 10.03 9.24 -16.71
CA THR A 184 9.97 8.16 -17.70
C THR A 184 11.28 7.42 -17.88
N LYS A 185 12.40 8.03 -17.47
CA LYS A 185 13.73 7.47 -17.54
C LYS A 185 14.38 7.62 -16.16
N PRO A 186 14.32 6.59 -15.30
CA PRO A 186 14.98 6.67 -14.01
C PRO A 186 16.49 6.83 -14.17
N ASP A 187 17.10 7.45 -13.15
CA ASP A 187 18.56 7.58 -12.99
C ASP A 187 18.85 7.48 -11.49
N GLY A 188 19.23 6.29 -11.05
CA GLY A 188 19.28 5.92 -9.64
C GLY A 188 20.51 5.08 -9.31
N THR A 189 20.46 4.35 -8.19
CA THR A 189 21.54 3.47 -7.72
C THR A 189 21.13 1.99 -7.69
N GLY A 190 19.88 1.69 -8.07
CA GLY A 190 19.23 0.41 -7.82
C GLY A 190 19.74 -0.74 -8.69
N PRO A 191 19.26 -1.97 -8.44
CA PRO A 191 19.80 -3.19 -9.05
C PRO A 191 19.37 -3.44 -10.49
N TYR A 192 18.49 -2.63 -11.08
CA TYR A 192 18.02 -2.80 -12.45
C TYR A 192 17.89 -1.49 -13.23
N ASP A 193 18.24 -1.57 -14.51
CA ASP A 193 17.95 -0.57 -15.52
C ASP A 193 16.55 -0.74 -16.12
N LEU A 194 15.84 0.37 -16.37
CA LEU A 194 14.58 0.33 -17.13
C LEU A 194 14.85 0.06 -18.62
N ASP A 195 14.31 -1.03 -19.14
CA ASP A 195 14.31 -1.34 -20.57
C ASP A 195 13.16 -0.59 -21.26
N SER A 196 13.47 0.62 -21.73
CA SER A 196 12.51 1.47 -22.45
C SER A 196 11.99 0.85 -23.76
N GLY A 197 12.75 -0.04 -24.40
CA GLY A 197 12.35 -0.68 -25.65
C GLY A 197 11.31 -1.78 -25.47
N ARG A 198 11.31 -2.44 -24.30
CA ARG A 198 10.33 -3.49 -23.94
C ARG A 198 9.23 -3.00 -22.99
N THR A 199 9.40 -1.84 -22.37
CA THR A 199 8.38 -1.18 -21.56
C THR A 199 7.25 -0.64 -22.44
N ALA A 200 6.01 -0.87 -22.02
CA ALA A 200 4.81 -0.33 -22.67
C ALA A 200 3.93 0.32 -21.60
N ILE A 201 3.97 1.66 -21.52
CA ILE A 201 3.27 2.44 -20.50
C ILE A 201 1.79 2.06 -20.46
N GLY A 202 1.28 1.84 -19.24
CA GLY A 202 -0.09 1.40 -18.99
C GLY A 202 -0.30 -0.11 -19.16
N THR A 203 0.71 -0.85 -19.62
CA THR A 203 0.63 -2.31 -19.85
C THR A 203 1.70 -3.07 -19.08
N LYS A 204 2.99 -2.71 -19.22
CA LYS A 204 4.09 -3.38 -18.52
C LYS A 204 5.33 -2.52 -18.42
N TRP A 205 6.11 -2.74 -17.36
CA TRP A 205 7.42 -2.14 -17.14
C TRP A 205 8.44 -3.25 -17.06
N VAL A 206 9.47 -3.17 -17.88
CA VAL A 206 10.50 -4.21 -18.01
C VAL A 206 11.82 -3.62 -17.59
N TYR A 207 12.51 -4.33 -16.71
CA TYR A 207 13.80 -3.97 -16.16
C TYR A 207 14.81 -5.10 -16.42
N THR A 208 16.08 -4.72 -16.58
CA THR A 208 17.22 -5.63 -16.79
C THR A 208 18.25 -5.42 -15.70
N ALA A 209 18.79 -6.48 -15.15
CA ALA A 209 19.74 -6.39 -14.03
C ALA A 209 20.95 -5.54 -14.43
N ASP A 210 21.33 -4.61 -13.55
CA ASP A 210 22.53 -3.81 -13.71
C ASP A 210 23.76 -4.65 -13.30
N THR A 211 24.60 -4.95 -14.28
CA THR A 211 25.86 -5.69 -14.07
C THR A 211 26.91 -4.90 -13.28
N GLY A 212 26.70 -3.59 -13.10
CA GLY A 212 27.53 -2.68 -12.32
C GLY A 212 27.01 -2.41 -10.90
N TYR A 213 25.91 -3.04 -10.49
CA TYR A 213 25.26 -2.77 -9.22
C TYR A 213 26.22 -2.98 -8.04
N TRP A 214 26.25 -2.02 -7.12
CA TRP A 214 27.18 -1.99 -5.99
C TRP A 214 26.88 -3.07 -4.93
N GLY A 215 25.62 -3.51 -4.84
CA GLY A 215 25.14 -4.45 -3.84
C GLY A 215 25.20 -5.90 -4.31
N THR A 216 24.45 -6.75 -3.62
CA THR A 216 24.29 -8.16 -4.03
C THR A 216 23.41 -8.24 -5.28
N GLU A 217 23.90 -8.90 -6.33
CA GLU A 217 23.12 -9.19 -7.53
C GLU A 217 21.86 -9.99 -7.16
N LEU A 218 20.71 -9.53 -7.65
CA LEU A 218 19.44 -10.21 -7.44
C LEU A 218 19.31 -11.42 -8.37
N PRO A 219 18.54 -12.46 -7.98
CA PRO A 219 18.55 -13.74 -8.69
C PRO A 219 17.94 -13.70 -10.10
N TYR A 220 17.23 -12.63 -10.46
CA TYR A 220 16.57 -12.48 -11.76
C TYR A 220 17.32 -11.46 -12.62
N LYS A 221 17.66 -11.84 -13.86
CA LYS A 221 18.25 -10.94 -14.87
C LYS A 221 17.23 -10.01 -15.50
N GLN A 222 15.97 -10.39 -15.44
CA GLN A 222 14.84 -9.60 -15.94
C GLN A 222 13.73 -9.55 -14.90
N LEU A 223 13.25 -8.34 -14.62
CA LEU A 223 12.07 -8.09 -13.81
C LEU A 223 10.99 -7.42 -14.68
N THR A 224 9.77 -7.92 -14.65
CA THR A 224 8.63 -7.32 -15.35
C THR A 224 7.47 -7.10 -14.39
N PHE A 225 6.99 -5.87 -14.28
CA PHE A 225 5.68 -5.59 -13.67
C PHE A 225 4.63 -5.55 -14.79
N GLN A 226 3.72 -6.51 -14.77
CA GLN A 226 2.67 -6.67 -15.78
C GLN A 226 1.33 -6.19 -15.20
N TYR A 227 0.73 -5.19 -15.82
CA TYR A 227 -0.55 -4.63 -15.40
C TYR A 227 -1.72 -5.50 -15.86
N PHE A 228 -2.74 -5.59 -15.00
CA PHE A 228 -4.03 -6.22 -15.27
C PHE A 228 -5.18 -5.35 -14.72
N ASP A 229 -6.30 -5.32 -15.45
CA ASP A 229 -7.48 -4.56 -15.02
C ASP A 229 -8.27 -5.20 -13.88
N ASN A 230 -8.09 -6.50 -13.63
CA ASN A 230 -8.79 -7.22 -12.56
C ASN A 230 -8.08 -8.52 -12.15
N GLU A 231 -8.36 -8.96 -10.93
CA GLU A 231 -7.77 -10.16 -10.34
C GLU A 231 -8.18 -11.47 -11.04
N THR A 232 -9.32 -11.51 -11.75
CA THR A 232 -9.68 -12.71 -12.53
C THR A 232 -8.69 -12.93 -13.68
N ALA A 233 -8.24 -11.85 -14.34
CA ALA A 233 -7.22 -11.92 -15.36
C ALA A 233 -5.85 -12.32 -14.77
N ILE A 234 -5.51 -11.82 -13.58
CA ILE A 234 -4.30 -12.24 -12.83
C ILE A 234 -4.32 -13.73 -12.53
N VAL A 235 -5.43 -14.26 -12.00
CA VAL A 235 -5.60 -15.69 -11.71
C VAL A 235 -5.41 -16.53 -12.96
N ASN A 236 -5.94 -16.10 -14.11
CA ASN A 236 -5.72 -16.81 -15.37
C ASN A 236 -4.25 -16.75 -15.79
N GLY A 237 -3.60 -15.59 -15.64
CA GLY A 237 -2.18 -15.41 -15.96
C GLY A 237 -1.25 -16.29 -15.12
N LEU A 238 -1.55 -16.47 -13.83
CA LEU A 238 -0.83 -17.40 -12.96
C LEU A 238 -0.99 -18.85 -13.46
N LYS A 239 -2.22 -19.27 -13.78
CA LYS A 239 -2.51 -20.63 -14.27
C LYS A 239 -1.88 -20.96 -15.62
N THR A 240 -1.67 -19.96 -16.47
CA THR A 240 -1.02 -20.14 -17.77
C THR A 240 0.49 -19.95 -17.72
N GLY A 241 1.06 -19.57 -16.56
CA GLY A 241 2.48 -19.22 -16.43
C GLY A 241 2.86 -17.90 -17.12
N GLN A 242 1.87 -17.05 -17.46
CA GLN A 242 2.12 -15.71 -18.00
C GLN A 242 2.74 -14.78 -16.95
N VAL A 243 2.44 -15.01 -15.67
CA VAL A 243 3.02 -14.29 -14.53
C VAL A 243 3.47 -15.29 -13.48
N ASN A 244 4.56 -14.97 -12.79
CA ASN A 244 5.14 -15.85 -11.78
C ASN A 244 4.63 -15.55 -10.37
N ALA A 245 4.25 -14.30 -10.10
CA ALA A 245 3.83 -13.86 -8.78
C ALA A 245 2.71 -12.81 -8.86
N ALA A 246 1.84 -12.78 -7.86
CA ALA A 246 0.80 -11.77 -7.71
C ALA A 246 0.33 -11.65 -6.25
N VAL A 247 -0.38 -10.56 -5.96
CA VAL A 247 -1.15 -10.38 -4.72
C VAL A 247 -2.63 -10.31 -5.06
N LEU A 248 -3.46 -11.12 -4.40
CA LEU A 248 -4.90 -11.15 -4.60
C LEU A 248 -5.63 -10.69 -3.33
N GLN A 249 -6.52 -9.72 -3.47
CA GLN A 249 -7.28 -9.12 -2.38
C GLN A 249 -8.73 -9.62 -2.35
N THR A 250 -9.35 -9.87 -3.50
CA THR A 250 -10.76 -10.25 -3.53
C THR A 250 -10.97 -11.71 -3.16
N ALA A 251 -11.98 -11.96 -2.33
CA ALA A 251 -12.32 -13.32 -1.92
C ALA A 251 -12.62 -14.26 -3.09
N ASN A 252 -13.22 -13.74 -4.16
CA ASN A 252 -13.54 -14.50 -5.37
C ASN A 252 -12.28 -14.94 -6.14
N ALA A 253 -11.26 -14.08 -6.25
CA ALA A 253 -10.03 -14.45 -6.93
C ALA A 253 -9.23 -15.46 -6.12
N GLN A 254 -9.10 -15.24 -4.81
CA GLN A 254 -8.42 -16.17 -3.90
C GLN A 254 -9.06 -17.57 -3.95
N ALA A 255 -10.39 -17.67 -3.89
CA ALA A 255 -11.11 -18.95 -3.95
C ALA A 255 -10.86 -19.76 -5.23
N ARG A 256 -10.52 -19.09 -6.35
CA ARG A 256 -10.29 -19.74 -7.65
C ARG A 256 -8.91 -20.36 -7.81
N ILE A 257 -7.95 -19.98 -6.95
CA ILE A 257 -6.54 -20.35 -7.08
C ILE A 257 -5.96 -21.02 -5.84
N GLU A 258 -6.49 -20.76 -4.64
CA GLU A 258 -5.92 -21.26 -3.36
C GLU A 258 -5.84 -22.80 -3.24
N LYS A 259 -6.58 -23.54 -4.08
CA LYS A 259 -6.59 -25.01 -4.12
C LYS A 259 -5.89 -25.58 -5.35
N ASP A 260 -5.31 -24.73 -6.19
CA ASP A 260 -4.59 -25.16 -7.37
C ASP A 260 -3.23 -25.75 -6.93
N PRO A 261 -2.93 -27.02 -7.24
CA PRO A 261 -1.66 -27.64 -6.83
C PRO A 261 -0.44 -27.07 -7.59
N GLY A 262 -0.66 -26.27 -8.64
CA GLY A 262 0.40 -25.62 -9.40
C GLY A 262 0.82 -24.25 -8.87
N VAL A 263 0.30 -23.82 -7.71
CA VAL A 263 0.70 -22.55 -7.08
C VAL A 263 1.14 -22.74 -5.64
N GLU A 264 1.99 -21.82 -5.18
CA GLU A 264 2.28 -21.64 -3.75
C GLU A 264 1.56 -20.39 -3.25
N THR A 265 1.09 -20.42 -2.00
CA THR A 265 0.37 -19.29 -1.42
C THR A 265 0.87 -18.91 -0.04
N ARG A 266 0.81 -17.60 0.26
CA ARG A 266 1.08 -17.03 1.58
C ARG A 266 0.02 -15.98 1.90
N LYS A 267 -0.58 -16.10 3.08
CA LYS A 267 -1.55 -15.10 3.57
C LYS A 267 -0.80 -13.97 4.26
N GLN A 268 -1.31 -12.76 4.09
CA GLN A 268 -0.87 -11.60 4.84
C GLN A 268 -2.09 -10.78 5.22
N GLU A 269 -2.14 -10.31 6.46
CA GLU A 269 -3.09 -9.30 6.87
C GLU A 269 -2.32 -8.00 7.03
N PHE A 270 -2.78 -6.96 6.34
CA PHE A 270 -2.11 -5.66 6.35
C PHE A 270 -3.11 -4.53 6.46
N ASP A 271 -4.22 -4.58 5.73
CA ASP A 271 -5.22 -3.51 5.77
C ASP A 271 -6.40 -3.86 6.69
N PHE A 272 -6.96 -2.85 7.34
CA PHE A 272 -8.36 -2.91 7.79
C PHE A 272 -9.25 -2.11 6.85
N GLN A 273 -10.51 -2.54 6.71
CA GLN A 273 -11.56 -1.76 6.05
C GLN A 273 -12.54 -1.22 7.09
N GLY A 274 -12.89 0.06 6.98
CA GLY A 274 -13.81 0.71 7.91
C GLY A 274 -14.19 2.12 7.50
N ILE A 275 -15.12 2.74 8.24
CA ILE A 275 -15.41 4.17 8.10
C ILE A 275 -14.37 4.96 8.91
N LEU A 276 -13.59 5.78 8.21
CA LEU A 276 -12.84 6.85 8.85
C LEU A 276 -13.78 8.01 9.09
N LEU A 277 -13.92 8.42 10.34
CA LEU A 277 -14.72 9.58 10.72
C LEU A 277 -13.81 10.81 10.74
N PHE A 278 -13.81 11.60 9.68
CA PHE A 278 -12.98 12.80 9.60
C PHE A 278 -13.52 13.90 10.55
N ASP A 279 -14.84 14.03 10.60
CA ASP A 279 -15.56 15.10 11.31
C ASP A 279 -16.04 14.68 12.70
N ARG A 280 -15.10 14.23 13.54
CA ARG A 280 -15.41 13.88 14.94
C ARG A 280 -15.79 15.10 15.79
N GLY A 281 -15.58 16.31 15.28
CA GLY A 281 -16.03 17.57 15.91
C GLY A 281 -17.42 18.05 15.48
N GLY A 282 -18.06 17.37 14.51
CA GLY A 282 -19.44 17.65 14.08
C GLY A 282 -19.65 18.94 13.27
N LYS A 283 -18.64 19.38 12.51
CA LYS A 283 -18.71 20.56 11.62
C LYS A 283 -19.67 20.36 10.43
N ILE A 284 -19.69 19.16 9.86
CA ILE A 284 -20.55 18.75 8.73
C ILE A 284 -21.73 17.96 9.24
N THR A 285 -21.49 17.00 10.12
CA THR A 285 -22.53 16.16 10.73
C THR A 285 -22.50 16.35 12.24
N PRO A 286 -23.28 17.30 12.80
CA PRO A 286 -23.26 17.63 14.23
C PRO A 286 -23.40 16.44 15.17
N ALA A 287 -24.14 15.40 14.76
CA ALA A 287 -24.29 14.17 15.52
C ALA A 287 -22.96 13.46 15.82
N LEU A 288 -21.97 13.54 14.92
CA LEU A 288 -20.69 12.87 15.11
C LEU A 288 -19.80 13.54 16.17
N ALA A 289 -20.14 14.75 16.65
CA ALA A 289 -19.46 15.37 17.79
C ALA A 289 -19.60 14.54 19.07
N GLU A 290 -20.73 13.84 19.23
CA GLU A 290 -21.04 13.04 20.40
C GLU A 290 -20.41 11.64 20.31
N PRO A 291 -19.52 11.24 21.24
CA PRO A 291 -18.92 9.90 21.24
C PRO A 291 -19.97 8.79 21.25
N LYS A 292 -21.08 8.98 21.97
CA LYS A 292 -22.21 8.03 22.02
C LYS A 292 -22.83 7.75 20.65
N VAL A 293 -22.87 8.74 19.75
CA VAL A 293 -23.35 8.53 18.38
C VAL A 293 -22.37 7.66 17.61
N ARG A 294 -21.06 7.93 17.70
CA ARG A 294 -20.02 7.12 17.03
C ARG A 294 -19.96 5.69 17.58
N GLN A 295 -20.14 5.52 18.89
CA GLN A 295 -20.30 4.22 19.55
C GLN A 295 -21.55 3.49 19.04
N ALA A 296 -22.67 4.19 18.82
CA ALA A 296 -23.88 3.59 18.25
C ALA A 296 -23.67 3.09 16.82
N LEU A 297 -22.94 3.84 15.98
CA LEU A 297 -22.56 3.38 14.63
C LEU A 297 -21.75 2.08 14.68
N ASN A 298 -20.82 1.96 15.62
CA ASN A 298 -20.03 0.74 15.82
C ASN A 298 -20.88 -0.46 16.26
N HIS A 299 -21.81 -0.27 17.19
CA HIS A 299 -22.73 -1.33 17.65
C HIS A 299 -23.79 -1.73 16.61
N ALA A 300 -24.00 -0.92 15.56
CA ALA A 300 -24.93 -1.22 14.49
C ALA A 300 -24.42 -2.29 13.52
N ILE A 301 -23.11 -2.55 13.50
CA ILE A 301 -22.47 -3.41 12.48
C ILE A 301 -22.27 -4.82 13.00
N ASP A 302 -22.85 -5.81 12.32
CA ASP A 302 -22.55 -7.22 12.50
C ASP A 302 -21.30 -7.62 11.68
N ARG A 303 -20.13 -7.35 12.25
CA ARG A 303 -18.82 -7.57 11.61
C ARG A 303 -18.60 -9.03 11.19
N PRO A 304 -18.87 -10.07 12.03
CA PRO A 304 -18.73 -11.45 11.60
C PRO A 304 -19.62 -11.80 10.40
N THR A 305 -20.90 -11.39 10.41
CA THR A 305 -21.79 -11.64 9.27
C THR A 305 -21.33 -10.88 8.02
N MET A 306 -20.90 -9.63 8.18
CA MET A 306 -20.37 -8.82 7.08
C MET A 306 -19.14 -9.47 6.44
N LEU A 307 -18.16 -9.88 7.24
CA LEU A 307 -16.96 -10.58 6.78
C LEU A 307 -17.30 -11.91 6.08
N ALA A 308 -18.20 -12.70 6.66
CA ALA A 308 -18.63 -13.97 6.09
C ALA A 308 -19.33 -13.80 4.73
N LYS A 309 -20.15 -12.76 4.57
CA LYS A 309 -20.94 -12.55 3.34
C LYS A 309 -20.19 -11.80 2.24
N ILE A 310 -19.36 -10.83 2.61
CA ILE A 310 -18.66 -9.96 1.65
C ILE A 310 -17.29 -10.57 1.30
N GLN A 311 -16.52 -11.00 2.30
CA GLN A 311 -15.17 -11.53 2.12
C GLN A 311 -15.09 -13.06 2.21
N GLN A 312 -16.22 -13.76 2.33
CA GLN A 312 -16.28 -15.22 2.41
C GLN A 312 -15.41 -15.79 3.54
N GLY A 313 -15.25 -15.03 4.64
CA GLY A 313 -14.44 -15.41 5.79
C GLY A 313 -12.92 -15.20 5.62
N ARG A 314 -12.47 -14.46 4.60
CA ARG A 314 -11.04 -14.14 4.39
C ARG A 314 -10.66 -12.84 5.09
N GLY A 315 -10.24 -12.96 6.33
CA GLY A 315 -9.85 -11.85 7.19
C GLY A 315 -10.34 -12.06 8.61
N GLU A 316 -10.25 -11.01 9.41
CA GLU A 316 -10.60 -11.05 10.83
C GLU A 316 -11.44 -9.83 11.20
N ALA A 317 -12.52 -10.02 11.96
CA ALA A 317 -13.32 -8.90 12.44
C ALA A 317 -12.51 -8.06 13.45
N THR A 318 -12.57 -6.74 13.35
CA THR A 318 -11.87 -5.85 14.29
C THR A 318 -12.69 -4.60 14.60
N SER A 319 -12.45 -4.04 15.78
CA SER A 319 -12.98 -2.75 16.23
C SER A 319 -11.87 -1.72 16.48
N GLN A 320 -10.61 -2.05 16.19
CA GLN A 320 -9.44 -1.17 16.40
C GLN A 320 -8.70 -0.91 15.08
N VAL A 321 -7.86 0.13 15.08
CA VAL A 321 -7.10 0.54 13.88
C VAL A 321 -5.66 0.03 13.85
N PHE A 322 -5.12 -0.42 14.99
CA PHE A 322 -3.80 -1.02 15.07
C PHE A 322 -3.85 -2.52 14.73
N GLY A 323 -2.85 -2.99 13.98
CA GLY A 323 -2.75 -4.37 13.50
C GLY A 323 -1.91 -5.24 14.43
N THR A 324 -2.02 -6.55 14.25
CA THR A 324 -1.42 -7.57 15.14
C THR A 324 0.11 -7.50 15.25
N GLU A 325 0.79 -6.83 14.32
CA GLU A 325 2.25 -6.62 14.33
C GLU A 325 2.68 -5.33 15.07
N SER A 326 1.74 -4.48 15.48
CA SER A 326 2.04 -3.20 16.15
C SER A 326 2.05 -3.35 17.68
N VAL A 327 2.86 -2.55 18.38
CA VAL A 327 2.94 -2.57 19.85
C VAL A 327 1.66 -2.05 20.48
N ALA A 328 0.94 -1.14 19.83
CA ALA A 328 -0.33 -0.60 20.33
C ALA A 328 -1.50 -1.61 20.33
N TYR A 329 -1.39 -2.70 19.56
CA TYR A 329 -2.47 -3.69 19.40
C TYR A 329 -2.83 -4.38 20.71
N GLN A 330 -4.14 -4.51 20.95
CA GLN A 330 -4.69 -5.21 22.11
C GLN A 330 -5.80 -6.17 21.63
N GLU A 331 -5.60 -7.48 21.77
CA GLU A 331 -6.52 -8.51 21.27
C GLU A 331 -7.96 -8.30 21.75
N GLU A 332 -8.15 -7.89 23.00
CA GLU A 332 -9.50 -7.68 23.55
C GLU A 332 -10.27 -6.55 22.86
N LEU A 333 -9.57 -5.61 22.21
CA LEU A 333 -10.21 -4.49 21.53
C LEU A 333 -10.82 -4.89 20.19
N ASP A 334 -10.43 -6.00 19.58
CA ASP A 334 -11.03 -6.44 18.31
C ASP A 334 -12.53 -6.70 18.42
N SER A 335 -12.96 -7.17 19.58
CA SER A 335 -14.35 -7.51 19.89
C SER A 335 -15.07 -6.47 20.77
N TYR A 336 -14.47 -5.30 20.98
CA TYR A 336 -15.01 -4.27 21.89
C TYR A 336 -16.45 -3.85 21.53
N TYR A 337 -16.75 -3.71 20.24
CA TYR A 337 -18.09 -3.38 19.76
C TYR A 337 -18.82 -4.62 19.22
N SER A 338 -19.60 -5.26 20.08
CA SER A 338 -20.54 -6.31 19.67
C SER A 338 -21.72 -5.75 18.86
N TYR A 339 -22.31 -6.56 18.00
CA TYR A 339 -23.53 -6.20 17.28
C TYR A 339 -24.72 -6.14 18.25
N ASP A 340 -25.22 -4.94 18.51
CA ASP A 340 -26.36 -4.68 19.39
C ASP A 340 -27.13 -3.42 18.94
N PRO A 341 -28.05 -3.56 17.96
CA PRO A 341 -28.89 -2.46 17.50
C PRO A 341 -29.76 -1.84 18.60
N ALA A 342 -30.09 -2.58 19.66
CA ALA A 342 -30.88 -2.06 20.77
C ALA A 342 -30.04 -1.11 21.65
N LYS A 343 -28.79 -1.49 21.96
CA LYS A 343 -27.82 -0.61 22.61
C LYS A 343 -27.51 0.61 21.74
N ALA A 344 -27.33 0.43 20.43
CA ALA A 344 -27.10 1.54 19.51
C ALA A 344 -28.24 2.58 19.55
N LYS A 345 -29.52 2.15 19.47
CA LYS A 345 -30.68 3.05 19.61
C LYS A 345 -30.72 3.77 20.96
N ARG A 346 -30.37 3.06 22.04
CA ARG A 346 -30.31 3.66 23.39
C ARG A 346 -29.23 4.75 23.44
N LEU A 347 -28.03 4.49 22.91
CA LEU A 347 -26.95 5.48 22.84
C LEU A 347 -27.34 6.71 22.02
N LEU A 348 -27.98 6.52 20.86
CA LEU A 348 -28.51 7.64 20.05
C LEU A 348 -29.52 8.47 20.84
N LYS A 349 -30.47 7.83 21.53
CA LYS A 349 -31.44 8.53 22.36
C LYS A 349 -30.78 9.32 23.49
N GLU A 350 -29.81 8.73 24.18
CA GLU A 350 -29.05 9.40 25.25
C GLU A 350 -28.23 10.59 24.74
N ALA A 351 -27.78 10.54 23.49
CA ALA A 351 -27.06 11.62 22.81
C ALA A 351 -28.00 12.69 22.21
N GLY A 352 -29.32 12.57 22.35
CA GLY A 352 -30.29 13.52 21.81
C GLY A 352 -30.74 13.25 20.36
N TYR A 353 -30.36 12.11 19.78
CA TYR A 353 -30.68 11.71 18.40
C TYR A 353 -31.67 10.54 18.36
N ALA A 354 -32.73 10.58 19.17
CA ALA A 354 -33.71 9.49 19.29
C ALA A 354 -34.44 9.18 17.98
N ASP A 355 -34.65 10.20 17.14
CA ASP A 355 -35.28 10.09 15.82
C ASP A 355 -34.27 9.84 14.70
N GLY A 356 -32.99 9.66 15.04
CA GLY A 356 -31.90 9.47 14.08
C GLY A 356 -31.38 10.76 13.46
N PHE A 357 -30.64 10.62 12.36
CA PHE A 357 -30.08 11.71 11.55
C PHE A 357 -29.65 11.20 10.17
N ASP A 358 -29.42 12.13 9.24
CA ASP A 358 -28.88 11.82 7.91
C ASP A 358 -27.35 11.78 7.92
N LEU A 359 -26.78 10.72 7.36
CA LEU A 359 -25.35 10.59 7.14
C LEU A 359 -25.09 10.48 5.64
N LYS A 360 -24.44 11.49 5.06
CA LYS A 360 -24.03 11.48 3.65
C LYS A 360 -22.55 11.16 3.53
N LEU A 361 -22.20 10.04 2.90
CA LEU A 361 -20.80 9.63 2.69
C LEU A 361 -20.47 9.53 1.19
N PRO A 362 -19.22 9.80 0.79
CA PRO A 362 -18.79 9.59 -0.58
C PRO A 362 -18.63 8.10 -0.86
N ARG A 363 -18.93 7.68 -2.09
CA ARG A 363 -18.79 6.31 -2.53
C ARG A 363 -17.94 6.22 -3.79
N ILE A 364 -16.78 5.58 -3.64
CA ILE A 364 -15.94 5.13 -4.76
C ILE A 364 -16.15 3.63 -4.89
N SER A 365 -16.70 3.17 -6.02
CA SER A 365 -17.13 1.77 -6.22
C SER A 365 -15.99 0.75 -6.08
N ALA A 366 -14.76 1.14 -6.41
CA ALA A 366 -13.57 0.32 -6.23
C ALA A 366 -13.24 0.03 -4.75
N ILE A 367 -13.62 0.92 -3.83
CA ILE A 367 -13.41 0.77 -2.38
C ILE A 367 -14.67 0.22 -1.71
N VAL A 368 -15.85 0.67 -2.15
CA VAL A 368 -17.16 0.31 -1.58
C VAL A 368 -18.03 -0.38 -2.64
N PRO A 369 -17.88 -1.70 -2.82
CA PRO A 369 -18.75 -2.49 -3.70
C PRO A 369 -20.23 -2.39 -3.30
N ASP A 370 -21.14 -2.68 -4.24
CA ASP A 370 -22.60 -2.63 -4.01
C ASP A 370 -23.03 -3.40 -2.76
N ALA A 371 -22.46 -4.58 -2.55
CA ALA A 371 -22.78 -5.42 -1.39
C ALA A 371 -22.42 -4.74 -0.05
N LEU A 372 -21.27 -4.06 0.02
CA LEU A 372 -20.86 -3.33 1.22
C LEU A 372 -21.72 -2.09 1.45
N ALA A 373 -21.96 -1.33 0.38
CA ALA A 373 -22.80 -0.13 0.40
C ALA A 373 -24.22 -0.44 0.93
N ALA A 374 -24.87 -1.47 0.39
CA ALA A 374 -26.21 -1.90 0.81
C ALA A 374 -26.22 -2.47 2.23
N SER A 375 -25.16 -3.18 2.63
CA SER A 375 -25.04 -3.72 3.99
C SER A 375 -24.95 -2.60 5.03
N LEU A 376 -24.13 -1.57 4.79
CA LEU A 376 -24.01 -0.42 5.70
C LEU A 376 -25.31 0.38 5.79
N GLN A 377 -26.00 0.60 4.66
CA GLN A 377 -27.33 1.24 4.67
C GLN A 377 -28.33 0.45 5.50
N THR A 378 -28.32 -0.87 5.40
CA THR A 378 -29.21 -1.75 6.18
C THR A 378 -28.91 -1.65 7.68
N TYR A 379 -27.64 -1.72 8.08
CA TYR A 379 -27.22 -1.62 9.49
C TYR A 379 -27.58 -0.26 10.11
N PHE A 380 -27.29 0.84 9.43
CA PHE A 380 -27.56 2.17 9.95
C PHE A 380 -29.05 2.52 9.95
N LYS A 381 -29.81 2.09 8.93
CA LYS A 381 -31.26 2.24 8.92
C LYS A 381 -31.92 1.50 10.08
N ALA A 382 -31.38 0.33 10.47
CA ALA A 382 -31.92 -0.44 11.59
C ALA A 382 -31.88 0.32 12.93
N ILE A 383 -30.99 1.32 13.08
CA ILE A 383 -30.85 2.19 14.26
C ILE A 383 -31.43 3.60 14.05
N GLY A 384 -32.02 3.88 12.89
CA GLY A 384 -32.64 5.18 12.56
C GLY A 384 -31.70 6.17 11.84
N VAL A 385 -30.48 5.77 11.50
CA VAL A 385 -29.54 6.63 10.76
C VAL A 385 -29.72 6.39 9.26
N GLU A 386 -30.10 7.42 8.51
CA GLU A 386 -30.28 7.30 7.06
C GLU A 386 -28.93 7.56 6.35
N LEU A 387 -28.32 6.49 5.83
CA LEU A 387 -27.07 6.58 5.08
C LEU A 387 -27.34 6.78 3.58
N THR A 388 -26.92 7.94 3.08
CA THR A 388 -26.96 8.26 1.63
C THR A 388 -25.55 8.24 1.04
N TRP A 389 -25.37 7.51 -0.05
CA TRP A 389 -24.12 7.50 -0.81
C TRP A 389 -24.11 8.60 -1.88
N ASP A 390 -22.99 9.33 -1.95
CA ASP A 390 -22.66 10.22 -3.07
C ASP A 390 -21.69 9.46 -4.00
N ASP A 391 -22.24 8.77 -5.00
CA ASP A 391 -21.44 8.00 -5.95
C ASP A 391 -20.55 8.93 -6.78
N MET A 392 -19.25 8.66 -6.78
CA MET A 392 -18.25 9.47 -7.46
C MET A 392 -17.13 8.62 -8.06
N ASP A 393 -16.47 9.17 -9.06
CA ASP A 393 -15.23 8.60 -9.59
C ASP A 393 -14.00 9.04 -8.77
N GLN A 394 -12.87 8.38 -9.00
CA GLN A 394 -11.58 8.71 -8.38
C GLN A 394 -11.12 10.15 -8.65
N SER A 395 -11.52 10.77 -9.77
CA SER A 395 -11.10 12.14 -10.08
C SER A 395 -11.76 13.17 -9.15
N ALA A 396 -12.85 12.80 -8.48
CA ALA A 396 -13.56 13.63 -7.51
C ALA A 396 -12.95 13.63 -6.09
N VAL A 397 -11.84 12.91 -5.85
CA VAL A 397 -11.17 12.80 -4.53
C VAL A 397 -10.82 14.17 -3.90
N ARG A 398 -10.63 15.21 -4.73
CA ARG A 398 -10.48 16.60 -4.28
C ARG A 398 -11.62 17.07 -3.36
N ARG A 399 -12.87 16.68 -3.66
CA ARG A 399 -14.05 17.04 -2.85
C ARG A 399 -13.94 16.52 -1.42
N ILE A 400 -13.25 15.39 -1.24
CA ILE A 400 -13.06 14.72 0.05
C ILE A 400 -11.94 15.40 0.84
N PHE A 401 -10.72 15.45 0.30
CA PHE A 401 -9.55 15.86 1.10
C PHE A 401 -9.20 17.35 1.01
N THR A 402 -9.58 18.02 -0.09
CA THR A 402 -9.32 19.46 -0.29
C THR A 402 -10.52 20.31 0.10
N ASP A 403 -11.68 20.01 -0.51
CA ASP A 403 -12.90 20.81 -0.28
C ASP A 403 -13.62 20.39 1.01
N ARG A 404 -13.27 19.22 1.55
CA ARG A 404 -13.72 18.70 2.86
C ARG A 404 -15.25 18.65 2.94
N GLU A 405 -15.90 18.12 1.90
CA GLU A 405 -17.36 18.08 1.80
C GLU A 405 -18.03 17.01 2.67
N TYR A 406 -17.27 16.03 3.19
CA TYR A 406 -17.80 14.85 3.86
C TYR A 406 -17.28 14.67 5.28
N SER A 407 -18.14 14.15 6.14
CA SER A 407 -17.86 13.87 7.54
C SER A 407 -17.06 12.57 7.77
N GLY A 408 -16.99 11.70 6.77
CA GLY A 408 -16.21 10.47 6.79
C GLY A 408 -16.20 9.77 5.43
N MET A 409 -15.53 8.63 5.36
CA MET A 409 -15.48 7.78 4.17
C MET A 409 -15.10 6.35 4.55
N VAL A 410 -15.60 5.36 3.82
CA VAL A 410 -15.07 3.99 3.91
C VAL A 410 -13.71 3.92 3.20
N MET A 411 -12.70 3.43 3.91
CA MET A 411 -11.33 3.30 3.42
C MET A 411 -10.78 1.91 3.74
N ASN A 412 -9.84 1.45 2.91
CA ASN A 412 -8.87 0.43 3.29
C ASN A 412 -7.64 1.17 3.80
N MET A 413 -7.20 0.87 5.01
CA MET A 413 -6.08 1.54 5.67
C MET A 413 -5.06 0.51 6.13
N GLY A 414 -3.80 0.76 5.81
CA GLY A 414 -2.68 -0.05 6.25
C GLY A 414 -2.53 -0.02 7.76
N GLN A 415 -2.31 -1.19 8.33
CA GLN A 415 -1.96 -1.38 9.73
C GLN A 415 -0.45 -1.59 9.81
N SER A 416 0.29 -0.48 9.66
CA SER A 416 1.74 -0.50 9.79
C SER A 416 2.15 -1.10 11.14
N ALA A 417 3.19 -1.94 11.13
CA ALA A 417 3.83 -2.41 12.35
C ALA A 417 4.52 -1.26 13.11
N ASN A 418 4.85 -0.15 12.43
CA ASN A 418 5.31 1.06 13.08
C ASN A 418 4.12 1.89 13.59
N ASP A 419 3.89 1.90 14.90
CA ASP A 419 2.78 2.60 15.54
C ASP A 419 2.72 4.10 15.20
N TRP A 420 3.88 4.76 15.09
CA TRP A 420 3.95 6.19 14.82
C TRP A 420 3.50 6.54 13.39
N VAL A 421 3.69 5.62 12.43
CA VAL A 421 3.14 5.77 11.07
C VAL A 421 1.60 5.78 11.13
N ALA A 422 0.99 4.81 11.81
CA ALA A 422 -0.46 4.74 11.96
C ALA A 422 -1.02 5.97 12.72
N ILE A 423 -0.33 6.41 13.77
CA ILE A 423 -0.65 7.64 14.52
C ILE A 423 -0.56 8.88 13.61
N GLY A 424 0.49 9.00 12.82
CA GLY A 424 0.70 10.12 11.89
C GLY A 424 -0.39 10.21 10.81
N GLU A 425 -0.85 9.07 10.30
CA GLU A 425 -1.89 9.01 9.28
C GLU A 425 -3.29 9.29 9.84
N LEU A 426 -3.64 8.65 10.97
CA LEU A 426 -5.02 8.55 11.45
C LEU A 426 -5.34 9.48 12.64
N VAL A 427 -4.35 9.80 13.48
CA VAL A 427 -4.55 10.47 14.77
C VAL A 427 -4.07 11.93 14.73
N LEU A 428 -2.84 12.18 14.27
CA LEU A 428 -2.30 13.54 14.16
C LEU A 428 -3.03 14.35 13.09
N PRO A 429 -3.11 15.70 13.24
CA PRO A 429 -3.62 16.55 12.17
C PRO A 429 -2.90 16.28 10.85
N GLY A 430 -3.64 15.81 9.85
CA GLY A 430 -3.02 15.16 8.70
C GLY A 430 -4.00 14.82 7.59
N THR A 431 -3.63 13.84 6.76
CA THR A 431 -4.43 13.44 5.59
C THR A 431 -5.77 12.83 5.98
N PHE A 432 -5.84 11.99 7.03
CA PHE A 432 -7.11 11.38 7.47
C PHE A 432 -7.65 11.96 8.79
N ASN A 433 -6.97 12.95 9.36
CA ASN A 433 -7.51 13.85 10.37
C ASN A 433 -7.39 15.30 9.91
N PHE A 434 -7.92 15.62 8.73
CA PHE A 434 -7.77 16.95 8.12
C PHE A 434 -8.59 18.04 8.82
N PHE A 435 -9.57 17.68 9.67
CA PHE A 435 -10.21 18.61 10.60
C PHE A 435 -9.40 18.86 11.87
N GLY A 436 -8.32 18.10 12.10
CA GLY A 436 -7.44 18.25 13.27
C GLY A 436 -8.16 17.95 14.59
N THR A 437 -9.17 17.09 14.58
CA THR A 437 -9.93 16.77 15.79
C THR A 437 -9.04 16.00 16.76
N THR A 438 -9.00 16.44 18.02
CA THR A 438 -8.23 15.85 19.11
C THR A 438 -8.92 16.12 20.45
N ASP A 439 -8.49 15.44 21.51
CA ASP A 439 -8.99 15.61 22.88
C ASP A 439 -7.84 15.73 23.89
N ALA A 440 -8.14 15.73 25.20
CA ALA A 440 -7.14 15.90 26.24
C ALA A 440 -6.20 14.68 26.36
N THR A 441 -6.75 13.46 26.31
CA THR A 441 -6.00 12.21 26.40
C THR A 441 -4.99 12.09 25.27
N VAL A 442 -5.44 12.30 24.02
CA VAL A 442 -4.56 12.24 22.85
C VAL A 442 -3.45 13.30 22.92
N ARG A 443 -3.77 14.53 23.34
CA ARG A 443 -2.76 15.60 23.51
C ARG A 443 -1.72 15.30 24.59
N GLU A 444 -2.08 14.55 25.63
CA GLU A 444 -1.16 14.14 26.68
C GLU A 444 -0.24 12.99 26.23
N LEU A 445 -0.80 11.99 25.55
CA LEU A 445 -0.08 10.76 25.20
C LEU A 445 0.92 10.95 24.05
N LEU A 446 0.56 11.71 23.01
CA LEU A 446 1.37 11.80 21.80
C LEU A 446 2.81 12.28 22.03
N PRO A 447 3.09 13.35 22.82
CA PRO A 447 4.47 13.75 23.10
C PRO A 447 5.27 12.69 23.88
N ARG A 448 4.60 11.91 24.75
CA ARG A 448 5.25 10.84 25.53
C ARG A 448 5.62 9.66 24.65
N ILE A 449 4.73 9.28 23.72
CA ILE A 449 4.98 8.22 22.75
C ILE A 449 6.12 8.63 21.80
N GLY A 450 6.10 9.86 21.28
CA GLY A 450 7.10 10.33 20.31
C GLY A 450 8.52 10.44 20.88
N ALA A 451 8.67 10.74 22.18
CA ALA A 451 9.96 11.02 22.81
C ALA A 451 10.81 9.78 23.11
N VAL A 452 10.27 8.57 23.01
CA VAL A 452 10.95 7.32 23.42
C VAL A 452 10.99 6.31 22.28
N GLN A 453 11.70 5.20 22.48
CA GLN A 453 11.62 4.06 21.56
C GLN A 453 10.23 3.40 21.67
N PRO A 454 9.67 2.83 20.58
CA PRO A 454 8.34 2.22 20.59
C PRO A 454 8.13 1.20 21.73
N GLU A 455 9.12 0.35 22.01
CA GLU A 455 9.05 -0.67 23.06
C GLU A 455 9.01 -0.06 24.47
N GLN A 456 9.45 1.19 24.62
CA GLN A 456 9.38 1.95 25.86
C GLN A 456 8.06 2.73 25.99
N ALA A 457 7.29 2.85 24.90
CA ALA A 457 5.99 3.53 24.84
C ALA A 457 4.79 2.58 24.97
N GLU A 458 5.00 1.27 25.16
CA GLU A 458 3.93 0.25 25.14
C GLU A 458 2.71 0.65 25.99
N ALA A 459 2.92 1.09 27.23
CA ALA A 459 1.83 1.49 28.11
C ALA A 459 1.01 2.67 27.54
N GLN A 460 1.68 3.70 27.02
CA GLN A 460 1.03 4.87 26.42
C GLN A 460 0.36 4.53 25.09
N LEU A 461 0.93 3.62 24.30
CA LEU A 461 0.37 3.12 23.06
C LEU A 461 -0.92 2.31 23.32
N HIS A 462 -0.90 1.43 24.33
CA HIS A 462 -2.09 0.70 24.77
C HIS A 462 -3.19 1.64 25.29
N GLU A 463 -2.82 2.65 26.09
CA GLU A 463 -3.77 3.66 26.58
C GLU A 463 -4.37 4.47 25.41
N LEU A 464 -3.54 4.88 24.45
CA LEU A 464 -3.99 5.60 23.26
C LEU A 464 -4.96 4.75 22.45
N ASN A 465 -4.59 3.52 22.09
CA ASN A 465 -5.45 2.64 21.29
C ASN A 465 -6.79 2.37 21.99
N ARG A 466 -6.76 2.05 23.29
CA ARG A 466 -7.98 1.87 24.08
C ARG A 466 -8.86 3.11 24.03
N HIS A 467 -8.29 4.29 24.28
CA HIS A 467 -9.03 5.56 24.21
C HIS A 467 -9.66 5.79 22.83
N LEU A 468 -8.92 5.57 21.73
CA LEU A 468 -9.43 5.71 20.37
C LEU A 468 -10.61 4.76 20.07
N VAL A 469 -10.53 3.53 20.58
CA VAL A 469 -11.61 2.54 20.48
C VAL A 469 -12.80 2.96 21.33
N GLU A 470 -12.62 3.26 22.61
CA GLU A 470 -13.70 3.61 23.54
C GLU A 470 -14.46 4.88 23.11
N GLU A 471 -13.75 5.89 22.62
CA GLU A 471 -14.31 7.13 22.08
C GLU A 471 -14.81 6.99 20.64
N ALA A 472 -14.77 5.79 20.06
CA ALA A 472 -15.21 5.47 18.70
C ALA A 472 -14.69 6.49 17.67
N TRP A 473 -13.38 6.71 17.63
CA TRP A 473 -12.77 7.60 16.63
C TRP A 473 -12.95 7.07 15.20
N PHE A 474 -13.16 5.77 15.06
CA PHE A 474 -13.31 5.07 13.79
C PHE A 474 -14.47 4.07 13.87
N VAL A 475 -14.89 3.54 12.71
CA VAL A 475 -15.81 2.40 12.62
C VAL A 475 -15.15 1.29 11.78
N PRO A 476 -14.16 0.54 12.32
CA PRO A 476 -13.52 -0.57 11.62
C PRO A 476 -14.49 -1.74 11.43
N PHE A 477 -14.36 -2.51 10.34
CA PHE A 477 -15.19 -3.69 10.07
C PHE A 477 -14.39 -4.98 10.24
N TYR A 478 -13.30 -5.10 9.50
CA TYR A 478 -12.44 -6.28 9.46
C TYR A 478 -11.06 -5.93 8.89
N ARG A 479 -10.05 -6.72 9.28
CA ARG A 479 -8.77 -6.86 8.60
C ARG A 479 -8.95 -7.73 7.37
N LEU A 480 -8.43 -7.29 6.23
CA LEU A 480 -8.48 -8.04 4.98
C LEU A 480 -7.31 -9.03 4.95
N SER A 481 -7.60 -10.29 4.59
CA SER A 481 -6.56 -11.26 4.29
C SER A 481 -6.20 -11.19 2.81
N TYR A 482 -4.97 -10.78 2.50
CA TYR A 482 -4.40 -10.79 1.16
C TYR A 482 -3.70 -12.12 0.92
N LEU A 483 -3.73 -12.60 -0.32
CA LEU A 483 -3.10 -13.84 -0.72
C LEU A 483 -1.99 -13.54 -1.73
N HIS A 484 -0.75 -13.65 -1.28
CA HIS A 484 0.40 -13.75 -2.19
C HIS A 484 0.36 -15.12 -2.85
N VAL A 485 0.48 -15.14 -4.17
CA VAL A 485 0.44 -16.35 -4.97
C VAL A 485 1.65 -16.37 -5.89
N SER A 486 2.35 -17.49 -5.95
CA SER A 486 3.36 -17.74 -6.99
C SER A 486 3.04 -18.99 -7.80
N ASP A 487 3.62 -19.11 -8.99
CA ASP A 487 3.53 -20.27 -9.88
C ASP A 487 4.32 -21.51 -9.40
N GLY A 488 4.82 -21.49 -8.16
CA GLY A 488 5.67 -22.55 -7.59
C GLY A 488 7.14 -22.46 -7.99
N GLY A 489 7.51 -21.65 -8.99
CA GLY A 489 8.90 -21.37 -9.37
C GLY A 489 9.52 -20.20 -8.62
N VAL A 490 8.72 -19.46 -7.84
CA VAL A 490 9.13 -18.29 -7.07
C VAL A 490 8.67 -18.45 -5.62
N THR A 491 9.58 -18.17 -4.69
CA THR A 491 9.27 -17.94 -3.28
C THR A 491 9.01 -16.47 -3.05
N ILE A 492 7.98 -16.17 -2.27
CA ILE A 492 7.57 -14.82 -1.90
C ILE A 492 7.64 -14.70 -0.39
N GLU A 493 8.35 -13.69 0.10
CA GLU A 493 8.37 -13.33 1.51
C GLU A 493 7.60 -12.01 1.74
N PRO A 494 6.38 -12.07 2.31
CA PRO A 494 5.65 -10.86 2.67
C PRO A 494 6.49 -9.94 3.56
N GLN A 495 6.33 -8.64 3.39
CA GLN A 495 7.04 -7.64 4.18
C GLN A 495 6.08 -7.01 5.19
N SER A 496 6.45 -7.06 6.47
CA SER A 496 5.72 -6.39 7.54
C SER A 496 5.48 -4.92 7.20
N GLY A 497 4.26 -4.46 7.45
CA GLY A 497 3.85 -3.09 7.15
C GLY A 497 3.71 -2.74 5.67
N MET A 498 3.72 -3.72 4.74
CA MET A 498 3.51 -3.46 3.30
C MET A 498 2.55 -4.45 2.65
N ALA A 499 1.62 -3.94 1.83
CA ALA A 499 0.72 -4.78 1.04
C ALA A 499 1.42 -5.57 -0.08
N LEU A 500 2.50 -5.00 -0.65
CA LEU A 500 3.30 -5.65 -1.68
C LEU A 500 4.69 -5.97 -1.11
N PRO A 501 5.24 -7.16 -1.40
CA PRO A 501 6.61 -7.49 -1.03
C PRO A 501 7.58 -6.55 -1.74
N SER A 502 8.70 -6.28 -1.07
CA SER A 502 9.85 -5.64 -1.70
C SER A 502 10.38 -6.50 -2.85
N ILE A 503 10.98 -5.90 -3.89
CA ILE A 503 11.58 -6.69 -4.99
C ILE A 503 12.69 -7.64 -4.49
N TYR A 504 13.29 -7.32 -3.34
CA TYR A 504 14.33 -8.13 -2.70
C TYR A 504 13.77 -9.36 -1.98
N ASN A 505 12.44 -9.50 -1.89
CA ASN A 505 11.74 -10.58 -1.19
C ASN A 505 11.16 -11.64 -2.16
N TYR A 506 11.64 -11.64 -3.40
CA TYR A 506 11.36 -12.69 -4.38
C TYR A 506 12.64 -13.48 -4.65
N ALA A 507 12.55 -14.81 -4.61
CA ALA A 507 13.68 -15.68 -4.93
C ALA A 507 13.21 -16.96 -5.66
N PRO A 508 14.04 -17.57 -6.53
CA PRO A 508 13.70 -18.83 -7.17
C PRO A 508 13.35 -19.92 -6.15
N ALA A 509 12.31 -20.70 -6.42
CA ALA A 509 12.03 -21.92 -5.67
C ALA A 509 13.04 -23.01 -6.09
N GLY A 510 13.63 -23.69 -5.09
CA GLY A 510 14.72 -24.67 -5.27
C GLY A 510 14.28 -26.05 -5.74
#